data_AF-A0A2R5E7W0-F1
#
_entry.id   AF-A0A2R5E7W0-F1
#
_cell.length_a   1.000
_cell.length_b   1.000
_cell.length_c   1.000
_cell.angle_alpha   90.00
_cell.angle_beta   90.00
_cell.angle_gamma   90.00
#
_symmetry.space_group_name_H-M   'P 1'
#
loop_
_entity.id
_entity.type
_entity.pdbx_description
1 polymer ?
#
loop_
_entity_poly.entity_id
_entity_poly.type
_entity_poly.pdbx_seq_one_letter_code
_entity_poly.pdbx_strand_id
1 'polypeptide(L)'
;MYLEHYGLREPPFRITPHTDFFFAGGNRGATLEALIYAITHDEGIVKVSGEVGSGKTMLCRMLLEKLPAEVETVYLANPSYTRDEILHALAAELQMDLPESRPSQLLRALQERLLQSYAADRRVVVLIDEAHAMPGETLEEIRLLSNLESSRHKLLQIVLFGQPELDGRLAQPDLRQLKERITHNFALEPLRRTDVGPYLMFRLRAAGYHGPDLFSAKALQTIADASEGLTRRINILADKSLLAAFADNTHLVDTPQAQAAVRDAQFSAIAQPSRPAPGQWRTATLGLALTVLVASGAYWAGRQSNAASPAPAGPEASGQLAPSPRTTPPPAAAATPPASRSAPPSATVPTSAAAPTTEATPAAATASLSTAAPTSKAPASPESSPATGEEAVPLAATAPPAAAAQSPAARPEGNAGPLTRARLAATQEWLAHADNRHFVVQLLAVNGKANREVENFLTLASRDLPAEKLGAYHSRQGERERWGVIYGDYPDRASALAAIQDFPAHIRNARPYPRPVQQLR
;
A
#
# COMPACT_ATOMS: atom_id res chain seq x y z
N MET A 1 -30.08 -22.36 -2.31
CA MET A 1 -31.04 -22.03 -1.24
C MET A 1 -31.35 -20.54 -1.13
N TYR A 2 -30.57 -19.67 -0.47
CA TYR A 2 -30.98 -18.24 -0.37
C TYR A 2 -30.96 -17.51 -1.73
N LEU A 3 -30.05 -17.88 -2.64
CA LEU A 3 -30.03 -17.30 -3.99
C LEU A 3 -31.35 -17.54 -4.73
N GLU A 4 -31.89 -18.77 -4.68
CA GLU A 4 -33.18 -19.11 -5.30
C GLU A 4 -34.33 -18.38 -4.63
N HIS A 5 -34.31 -18.27 -3.29
CA HIS A 5 -35.29 -17.49 -2.53
C HIS A 5 -35.37 -16.03 -2.99
N TYR A 6 -34.23 -15.41 -3.33
CA TYR A 6 -34.20 -14.04 -3.84
C TYR A 6 -34.20 -13.94 -5.38
N GLY A 7 -34.23 -15.04 -6.12
CA GLY A 7 -34.12 -15.04 -7.58
C GLY A 7 -32.77 -14.53 -8.12
N LEU A 8 -31.69 -14.74 -7.38
CA LEU A 8 -30.33 -14.34 -7.72
C LEU A 8 -29.63 -15.45 -8.53
N ARG A 9 -28.87 -15.05 -9.56
CA ARG A 9 -28.04 -15.99 -10.36
C ARG A 9 -26.72 -16.32 -9.69
N GLU A 10 -26.19 -15.36 -8.94
CA GLU A 10 -24.94 -15.50 -8.20
C GLU A 10 -24.97 -14.67 -6.91
N PRO A 11 -24.06 -14.91 -5.95
CA PRO A 11 -24.01 -14.15 -4.71
C PRO A 11 -23.67 -12.67 -4.94
N PRO A 12 -24.56 -11.73 -4.57
CA PRO A 12 -24.42 -10.31 -4.90
C PRO A 12 -23.31 -9.61 -4.12
N PHE A 13 -22.93 -10.12 -2.95
CA PHE A 13 -22.05 -9.42 -2.01
C PHE A 13 -20.72 -10.12 -1.75
N ARG A 14 -20.20 -10.87 -2.74
CA ARG A 14 -18.85 -11.45 -2.65
C ARG A 14 -17.81 -10.38 -2.32
N ILE A 15 -16.83 -10.76 -1.49
CA ILE A 15 -15.68 -9.90 -1.13
C ILE A 15 -14.65 -9.90 -2.24
N THR A 16 -14.52 -11.01 -2.98
CA THR A 16 -13.63 -11.11 -4.13
C THR A 16 -14.03 -10.08 -5.20
N PRO A 17 -13.11 -9.19 -5.61
CA PRO A 17 -13.45 -8.11 -6.53
C PRO A 17 -13.70 -8.65 -7.94
N HIS A 18 -14.80 -8.19 -8.56
CA HIS A 18 -15.23 -8.54 -9.91
C HIS A 18 -15.69 -7.25 -10.61
N THR A 19 -15.23 -7.02 -11.84
CA THR A 19 -15.41 -5.74 -12.54
C THR A 19 -16.87 -5.44 -12.89
N ASP A 20 -17.68 -6.46 -13.18
CA ASP A 20 -19.14 -6.31 -13.32
C ASP A 20 -19.85 -5.74 -12.07
N PHE A 21 -19.23 -5.86 -10.89
CA PHE A 21 -19.74 -5.32 -9.63
C PHE A 21 -19.10 -3.97 -9.25
N PHE A 22 -18.45 -3.28 -10.20
CA PHE A 22 -17.91 -1.94 -9.97
C PHE A 22 -19.03 -0.89 -9.93
N PHE A 23 -19.25 -0.35 -8.73
CA PHE A 23 -20.17 0.76 -8.53
C PHE A 23 -19.48 2.11 -8.76
N ALA A 24 -19.89 2.83 -9.82
CA ALA A 24 -19.33 4.14 -10.17
C ALA A 24 -19.77 5.30 -9.26
N GLY A 25 -20.80 5.12 -8.44
CA GLY A 25 -21.28 6.15 -7.52
C GLY A 25 -20.30 6.46 -6.36
N GLY A 26 -20.60 7.50 -5.59
CA GLY A 26 -19.72 7.93 -4.49
C GLY A 26 -18.33 8.36 -4.98
N ASN A 27 -18.28 9.15 -6.07
CA ASN A 27 -17.08 9.68 -6.73
C ASN A 27 -16.11 8.64 -7.33
N ARG A 28 -16.44 7.35 -7.31
CA ARG A 28 -15.56 6.26 -7.80
C ARG A 28 -15.36 6.30 -9.31
N GLY A 29 -16.42 6.54 -10.09
CA GLY A 29 -16.33 6.69 -11.54
C GLY A 29 -15.46 7.87 -11.93
N ALA A 30 -15.72 9.04 -11.35
CA ALA A 30 -14.90 10.24 -11.61
C ALA A 30 -13.43 10.05 -11.19
N THR A 31 -13.17 9.33 -10.08
CA THR A 31 -11.80 8.98 -9.67
C THR A 31 -11.13 8.03 -10.66
N LEU A 32 -11.85 7.04 -11.19
CA LEU A 32 -11.34 6.14 -12.23
C LEU A 32 -10.95 6.90 -13.49
N GLU A 33 -11.84 7.77 -13.99
CA GLU A 33 -11.56 8.60 -15.19
C GLU A 33 -10.36 9.54 -14.96
N ALA A 34 -10.29 10.18 -13.80
CA ALA A 34 -9.17 11.05 -13.46
C ALA A 34 -7.85 10.27 -13.33
N LEU A 35 -7.89 9.02 -12.84
CA LEU A 35 -6.72 8.14 -12.81
C LEU A 35 -6.27 7.72 -14.20
N ILE A 36 -7.20 7.34 -15.08
CA ILE A 36 -6.89 7.00 -16.47
C ILE A 36 -6.25 8.21 -17.15
N TYR A 37 -6.80 9.41 -16.97
CA TYR A 37 -6.21 10.65 -17.49
C TYR A 37 -4.79 10.87 -16.96
N ALA A 38 -4.58 10.81 -15.65
CA ALA A 38 -3.27 11.04 -15.04
C ALA A 38 -2.22 10.02 -15.48
N ILE A 39 -2.61 8.76 -15.70
CA ILE A 39 -1.71 7.70 -16.19
C ILE A 39 -1.34 7.92 -17.67
N THR A 40 -2.26 8.46 -18.47
CA THR A 40 -2.11 8.58 -19.92
C THR A 40 -1.57 9.94 -20.38
N HIS A 41 -1.61 10.98 -19.54
CA HIS A 41 -1.24 12.34 -19.94
C HIS A 41 -0.20 13.00 -19.04
N ASP A 42 -0.20 12.70 -17.75
CA ASP A 42 0.70 13.34 -16.79
C ASP A 42 2.00 12.53 -16.62
N GLU A 43 3.02 13.19 -16.07
CA GLU A 43 4.28 12.55 -15.68
C GLU A 43 4.37 12.45 -14.15
N GLY A 44 5.09 11.43 -13.67
CA GLY A 44 5.43 11.28 -12.24
C GLY A 44 4.66 10.18 -11.54
N ILE A 45 4.67 10.19 -10.20
CA ILE A 45 4.04 9.13 -9.42
C ILE A 45 2.60 9.53 -9.07
N VAL A 46 1.66 8.64 -9.32
CA VAL A 46 0.28 8.79 -8.87
C VAL A 46 0.10 7.99 -7.59
N LYS A 47 -0.56 8.56 -6.59
CA LYS A 47 -0.89 7.86 -5.35
C LYS A 47 -2.40 7.82 -5.15
N VAL A 48 -2.90 6.66 -4.78
CA VAL A 48 -4.30 6.43 -4.37
C VAL A 48 -4.30 5.94 -2.93
N SER A 49 -4.82 6.74 -2.01
CA SER A 49 -4.99 6.37 -0.61
C SER A 49 -6.45 6.06 -0.27
N GLY A 50 -6.70 5.19 0.69
CA GLY A 50 -8.03 4.93 1.19
C GLY A 50 -8.06 3.84 2.25
N GLU A 51 -9.10 3.86 3.09
CA GLU A 51 -9.26 2.91 4.19
C GLU A 51 -9.31 1.44 3.73
N VAL A 52 -9.04 0.52 4.65
CA VAL A 52 -9.19 -0.92 4.38
C VAL A 52 -10.63 -1.22 4.01
N GLY A 53 -10.84 -1.85 2.84
CA GLY A 53 -12.18 -2.15 2.35
C GLY A 53 -12.93 -0.98 1.71
N SER A 54 -12.26 0.14 1.38
CA SER A 54 -12.86 1.24 0.61
C SER A 54 -13.06 0.94 -0.88
N GLY A 55 -12.43 -0.13 -1.40
CA GLY A 55 -12.54 -0.56 -2.79
C GLY A 55 -11.31 -0.30 -3.66
N LYS A 56 -10.15 0.00 -3.06
CA LYS A 56 -8.88 0.26 -3.78
C LYS A 56 -8.52 -0.84 -4.79
N THR A 57 -8.53 -2.10 -4.36
CA THR A 57 -8.25 -3.24 -5.24
C THR A 57 -9.26 -3.36 -6.37
N MET A 58 -10.54 -3.02 -6.15
CA MET A 58 -11.55 -2.98 -7.21
C MET A 58 -11.23 -1.87 -8.21
N LEU A 59 -10.87 -0.68 -7.74
CA LEU A 59 -10.45 0.43 -8.60
C LEU A 59 -9.19 0.07 -9.42
N CYS A 60 -8.22 -0.60 -8.81
CA CYS A 60 -7.03 -1.11 -9.50
C CYS A 60 -7.36 -2.13 -10.60
N ARG A 61 -8.27 -3.08 -10.32
CA ARG A 61 -8.75 -4.03 -11.35
C ARG A 61 -9.50 -3.34 -12.49
N MET A 62 -10.33 -2.35 -12.18
CA MET A 62 -10.98 -1.54 -13.21
C MET A 62 -9.98 -0.78 -14.07
N LEU A 63 -8.90 -0.25 -13.48
CA LEU A 63 -7.83 0.38 -14.24
C LEU A 63 -7.17 -0.61 -15.20
N LEU A 64 -6.82 -1.81 -14.74
CA LEU A 64 -6.25 -2.85 -15.61
C LEU A 64 -7.16 -3.19 -16.80
N GLU A 65 -8.48 -3.15 -16.62
CA GLU A 65 -9.44 -3.42 -17.70
C GLU A 65 -9.70 -2.21 -18.63
N LYS A 66 -9.66 -1.00 -18.08
CA LYS A 66 -10.05 0.25 -18.80
C LYS A 66 -8.88 1.04 -19.37
N LEU A 67 -7.64 0.71 -19.00
CA LEU A 67 -6.47 1.35 -19.58
C LEU A 67 -6.39 1.06 -21.10
N PRO A 68 -5.96 2.04 -21.91
CA PRO A 68 -5.83 1.86 -23.36
C PRO A 68 -4.87 0.73 -23.75
N ALA A 69 -5.05 0.16 -24.94
CA ALA A 69 -4.24 -0.97 -25.43
C ALA A 69 -2.75 -0.61 -25.64
N GLU A 70 -2.44 0.69 -25.75
CA GLU A 70 -1.08 1.23 -25.85
C GLU A 70 -0.36 1.22 -24.49
N VAL A 71 -1.07 0.91 -23.40
CA VAL A 71 -0.51 0.83 -22.05
C VAL A 71 -0.18 -0.63 -21.69
N GLU A 72 1.11 -0.91 -21.51
CA GLU A 72 1.62 -2.16 -20.96
C GLU A 72 1.60 -2.06 -19.43
N THR A 73 0.74 -2.84 -18.77
CA THR A 73 0.54 -2.77 -17.32
C THR A 73 1.32 -3.85 -16.57
N VAL A 74 2.00 -3.48 -15.49
CA VAL A 74 2.63 -4.38 -14.53
C VAL A 74 1.90 -4.25 -13.20
N TYR A 75 1.37 -5.35 -12.65
CA TYR A 75 0.63 -5.33 -11.39
C TYR A 75 1.40 -6.04 -10.28
N LEU A 76 1.81 -5.28 -9.25
CA LEU A 76 2.51 -5.80 -8.07
C LEU A 76 1.55 -5.87 -6.89
N ALA A 77 1.01 -7.07 -6.62
CA ALA A 77 0.06 -7.31 -5.53
C ALA A 77 0.71 -7.45 -4.15
N ASN A 78 1.98 -7.89 -4.07
CA ASN A 78 2.68 -8.16 -2.82
C ASN A 78 3.84 -7.18 -2.60
N PRO A 79 3.64 -6.06 -1.91
CA PRO A 79 4.65 -5.02 -1.71
C PRO A 79 5.78 -5.40 -0.74
N SER A 80 5.80 -6.62 -0.20
CA SER A 80 6.81 -7.03 0.80
C SER A 80 8.20 -7.31 0.20
N TYR A 81 8.40 -6.97 -1.09
CA TYR A 81 9.67 -7.12 -1.78
C TYR A 81 10.77 -6.29 -1.12
N THR A 82 11.94 -6.89 -1.03
CA THR A 82 13.20 -6.17 -0.82
C THR A 82 13.56 -5.32 -2.05
N ARG A 83 14.56 -4.47 -1.90
CA ARG A 83 15.09 -3.62 -2.96
C ARG A 83 15.45 -4.38 -4.25
N ASP A 84 16.10 -5.54 -4.13
CA ASP A 84 16.52 -6.30 -5.30
C ASP A 84 15.35 -7.10 -5.90
N GLU A 85 14.45 -7.61 -5.06
CA GLU A 85 13.29 -8.39 -5.50
C GLU A 85 12.32 -7.57 -6.34
N ILE A 86 12.17 -6.26 -6.10
CA ILE A 86 11.26 -5.43 -6.90
C ILE A 86 11.72 -5.30 -8.35
N LEU A 87 13.04 -5.19 -8.59
CA LEU A 87 13.60 -5.15 -9.94
C LEU A 87 13.36 -6.47 -10.68
N HIS A 88 13.54 -7.59 -9.99
CA HIS A 88 13.29 -8.92 -10.56
C HIS A 88 11.79 -9.14 -10.82
N ALA A 89 10.93 -8.68 -9.92
CA ALA A 89 9.47 -8.75 -10.11
C ALA A 89 9.03 -7.94 -11.34
N LEU A 90 9.54 -6.71 -11.50
CA LEU A 90 9.27 -5.90 -12.69
C LEU A 90 9.77 -6.56 -13.97
N ALA A 91 11.01 -7.08 -13.97
CA ALA A 91 11.57 -7.76 -15.13
C ALA A 91 10.80 -9.02 -15.50
N ALA A 92 10.34 -9.79 -14.51
CA ALA A 92 9.51 -10.98 -14.73
C ALA A 92 8.16 -10.63 -15.35
N GLU A 93 7.46 -9.62 -14.82
CA GLU A 93 6.16 -9.17 -15.35
C GLU A 93 6.27 -8.55 -16.74
N LEU A 94 7.40 -7.91 -17.06
CA LEU A 94 7.71 -7.40 -18.40
C LEU A 94 8.25 -8.48 -19.36
N GLN A 95 8.22 -9.75 -18.95
CA GLN A 95 8.67 -10.91 -19.74
C GLN A 95 10.10 -10.79 -20.24
N MET A 96 10.98 -10.18 -19.44
CA MET A 96 12.40 -10.11 -19.73
C MET A 96 13.06 -11.44 -19.39
N ASP A 97 14.05 -11.85 -20.20
CA ASP A 97 14.95 -12.92 -19.80
C ASP A 97 15.68 -12.49 -18.53
N LEU A 98 15.58 -13.29 -17.47
CA LEU A 98 16.17 -13.02 -16.15
C LEU A 98 17.55 -13.71 -16.07
N PRO A 99 18.65 -13.05 -16.46
CA PRO A 99 19.97 -13.56 -16.12
C PRO A 99 20.15 -13.54 -14.59
N GLU A 100 20.97 -14.44 -14.04
CA GLU A 100 21.56 -14.28 -12.71
C GLU A 100 22.53 -13.10 -12.72
N SER A 101 21.98 -11.90 -12.83
CA SER A 101 22.71 -10.66 -13.04
C SER A 101 22.77 -9.85 -11.78
N ARG A 102 23.84 -9.07 -11.66
CA ARG A 102 23.95 -8.05 -10.60
C ARG A 102 22.83 -7.02 -10.75
N PRO A 103 22.31 -6.42 -9.65
CA PRO A 103 21.22 -5.45 -9.71
C PRO A 103 21.43 -4.29 -10.71
N SER A 104 22.67 -3.83 -10.87
CA SER A 104 23.00 -2.77 -11.84
C SER A 104 22.84 -3.20 -13.31
N GLN A 105 23.11 -4.46 -13.63
CA GLN A 105 22.88 -5.01 -14.97
C GLN A 105 21.38 -5.17 -15.22
N LEU A 106 20.63 -5.62 -14.21
CA LEU A 106 19.18 -5.75 -14.30
C LEU A 106 18.50 -4.39 -14.53
N LEU A 107 18.91 -3.35 -13.79
CA LEU A 107 18.38 -1.99 -13.99
C LEU A 107 18.66 -1.47 -15.40
N ARG A 108 19.85 -1.74 -15.95
CA ARG A 108 20.19 -1.36 -17.33
C ARG A 108 19.34 -2.11 -18.34
N ALA A 109 19.18 -3.42 -18.18
CA ALA A 109 18.33 -4.23 -19.05
C ALA A 109 16.86 -3.75 -18.98
N LEU A 110 16.39 -3.38 -17.79
CA LEU A 110 15.05 -2.82 -17.60
C LEU A 110 14.92 -1.50 -18.37
N GLN A 111 15.88 -0.59 -18.25
CA GLN A 111 15.87 0.66 -19.01
C GLN A 111 15.85 0.42 -20.52
N GLU A 112 16.65 -0.53 -21.02
CA GLU A 112 16.67 -0.91 -22.45
C GLU A 112 15.30 -1.47 -22.90
N ARG A 113 14.65 -2.33 -22.10
CA ARG A 113 13.30 -2.85 -22.38
C ARG A 113 12.25 -1.74 -22.39
N LEU A 114 12.31 -0.81 -21.45
CA LEU A 114 11.38 0.32 -21.39
C LEU A 114 11.55 1.27 -22.58
N LEU A 115 12.79 1.50 -23.03
CA LEU A 115 13.06 2.26 -24.26
C LEU A 115 12.49 1.57 -25.50
N GLN A 116 12.52 0.23 -25.56
CA GLN A 116 11.89 -0.54 -26.64
C GLN A 116 10.36 -0.41 -26.63
N SER A 117 9.71 -0.48 -25.45
CA SER A 117 8.26 -0.21 -25.35
C SER A 117 7.94 1.20 -25.81
N TYR A 118 8.70 2.19 -25.34
CA TYR A 118 8.53 3.58 -25.75
C TYR A 118 8.70 3.78 -27.26
N ALA A 119 9.71 3.16 -27.88
CA ALA A 119 9.92 3.22 -29.34
C ALA A 119 8.81 2.56 -30.16
N ALA A 120 8.01 1.68 -29.53
CA ALA A 120 6.83 1.07 -30.11
C ALA A 120 5.53 1.84 -29.76
N ASP A 121 5.64 3.09 -29.30
CA ASP A 121 4.56 3.94 -28.82
C ASP A 121 3.75 3.31 -27.67
N ARG A 122 4.37 2.40 -26.90
CA ARG A 122 3.78 1.78 -25.72
C ARG A 122 4.29 2.41 -24.44
N ARG A 123 3.38 2.62 -23.49
CA ARG A 123 3.70 3.17 -22.17
C ARG A 123 3.66 2.07 -21.14
N VAL A 124 4.67 2.02 -20.27
CA VAL A 124 4.71 1.03 -19.19
C VAL A 124 4.21 1.66 -17.90
N VAL A 125 3.19 1.04 -17.30
CA VAL A 125 2.55 1.49 -16.06
C VAL A 125 2.68 0.41 -15.00
N VAL A 126 3.28 0.74 -13.86
CA VAL A 126 3.38 -0.14 -12.69
C VAL A 126 2.31 0.24 -11.68
N LEU A 127 1.38 -0.68 -11.42
CA LEU A 127 0.39 -0.57 -10.36
C LEU A 127 0.87 -1.36 -9.14
N ILE A 128 1.12 -0.67 -8.04
CA ILE A 128 1.60 -1.28 -6.79
C ILE A 128 0.47 -1.24 -5.75
N ASP A 129 -0.05 -2.41 -5.38
CA ASP A 129 -1.06 -2.51 -4.32
C ASP A 129 -0.42 -2.58 -2.93
N GLU A 130 -1.17 -2.16 -1.92
CA GLU A 130 -0.77 -2.18 -0.51
C GLU A 130 0.57 -1.47 -0.22
N ALA A 131 0.96 -0.43 -0.97
CA ALA A 131 2.25 0.26 -0.90
C ALA A 131 2.66 0.76 0.51
N HIS A 132 1.69 1.03 1.38
CA HIS A 132 1.91 1.32 2.81
C HIS A 132 2.70 0.22 3.56
N ALA A 133 2.71 -1.03 3.08
CA ALA A 133 3.43 -2.16 3.65
C ALA A 133 4.87 -2.32 3.11
N MET A 134 5.26 -1.57 2.06
CA MET A 134 6.62 -1.65 1.49
C MET A 134 7.68 -1.23 2.51
N PRO A 135 8.84 -1.89 2.59
CA PRO A 135 9.99 -1.37 3.33
C PRO A 135 10.40 0.02 2.83
N GLY A 136 10.95 0.87 3.72
CA GLY A 136 11.41 2.22 3.35
C GLY A 136 12.48 2.20 2.25
N GLU A 137 13.40 1.24 2.31
CA GLU A 137 14.41 1.01 1.27
C GLU A 137 13.80 0.67 -0.10
N THR A 138 12.68 -0.09 -0.12
CA THR A 138 11.98 -0.43 -1.36
C THR A 138 11.22 0.78 -1.92
N LEU A 139 10.65 1.64 -1.06
CA LEU A 139 10.07 2.93 -1.48
C LEU A 139 11.13 3.86 -2.07
N GLU A 140 12.34 3.85 -1.53
CA GLU A 140 13.46 4.59 -2.11
C GLU A 140 13.86 4.04 -3.48
N GLU A 141 13.78 2.72 -3.70
CA GLU A 141 13.96 2.14 -5.03
C GLU A 141 12.86 2.58 -6.01
N ILE A 142 11.60 2.71 -5.56
CA ILE A 142 10.52 3.30 -6.37
C ILE A 142 10.87 4.73 -6.80
N ARG A 143 11.49 5.52 -5.91
CA ARG A 143 11.98 6.86 -6.27
C ARG A 143 13.03 6.79 -7.37
N LEU A 144 13.98 5.86 -7.28
CA LEU A 144 15.03 5.68 -8.28
C LEU A 144 14.45 5.22 -9.63
N LEU A 145 13.51 4.28 -9.62
CA LEU A 145 12.82 3.79 -10.82
C LEU A 145 12.01 4.89 -11.52
N SER A 146 11.42 5.84 -10.77
CA SER A 146 10.72 7.00 -11.35
C SER A 146 11.63 7.97 -12.12
N ASN A 147 12.95 7.85 -11.96
CA ASN A 147 13.93 8.63 -12.74
C ASN A 147 14.28 7.96 -14.08
N LEU A 148 13.74 6.78 -14.40
CA LEU A 148 13.93 6.17 -15.71
C LEU A 148 13.19 7.00 -16.77
N GLU A 149 13.97 7.77 -17.52
CA GLU A 149 13.50 8.70 -18.54
C GLU A 149 14.40 8.68 -19.78
N SER A 150 13.80 9.02 -20.93
CA SER A 150 14.51 9.42 -22.13
C SER A 150 14.79 10.92 -22.08
N SER A 151 15.45 11.47 -23.12
CA SER A 151 15.78 12.88 -23.22
C SER A 151 14.60 13.86 -23.05
N ARG A 152 13.36 13.41 -23.24
CA ARG A 152 12.15 14.25 -23.20
C ARG A 152 10.93 13.63 -22.52
N HIS A 153 10.99 12.37 -22.09
CA HIS A 153 9.81 11.62 -21.66
C HIS A 153 10.14 10.60 -20.57
N LYS A 154 9.23 10.43 -19.61
CA LYS A 154 9.29 9.32 -18.65
C LYS A 154 9.08 7.98 -19.36
N LEU A 155 9.87 6.98 -18.96
CA LEU A 155 9.78 5.62 -19.50
C LEU A 155 8.89 4.71 -18.64
N LEU A 156 8.67 5.09 -17.39
CA LEU A 156 7.93 4.31 -16.40
C LEU A 156 6.97 5.20 -15.62
N GLN A 157 5.68 4.88 -15.68
CA GLN A 157 4.65 5.50 -14.87
C GLN A 157 4.34 4.62 -13.67
N ILE A 158 4.24 5.19 -12.46
CA ILE A 158 4.03 4.41 -11.23
C ILE A 158 2.77 4.89 -10.52
N VAL A 159 1.90 3.94 -10.15
CA VAL A 159 0.69 4.18 -9.36
C VAL A 159 0.78 3.40 -8.06
N LEU A 160 0.77 4.11 -6.94
CA LEU A 160 0.85 3.55 -5.60
C LEU A 160 -0.55 3.51 -4.96
N PHE A 161 -1.09 2.32 -4.73
CA PHE A 161 -2.29 2.13 -3.92
C PHE A 161 -1.89 1.82 -2.49
N GLY A 162 -2.45 2.55 -1.52
CA GLY A 162 -2.10 2.37 -0.13
C GLY A 162 -3.21 2.75 0.84
N GLN A 163 -2.96 2.48 2.11
CA GLN A 163 -3.78 2.96 3.22
C GLN A 163 -3.27 4.36 3.66
N PRO A 164 -4.05 5.14 4.42
CA PRO A 164 -3.66 6.49 4.86
C PRO A 164 -2.32 6.54 5.63
N GLU A 165 -1.89 5.44 6.23
CA GLU A 165 -0.58 5.27 6.87
C GLU A 165 0.58 5.57 5.91
N LEU A 166 0.39 5.35 4.60
CA LEU A 166 1.37 5.72 3.57
C LEU A 166 1.67 7.22 3.59
N ASP A 167 0.68 8.07 3.88
CA ASP A 167 0.89 9.52 3.98
C ASP A 167 1.83 9.87 5.14
N GLY A 168 1.68 9.18 6.27
CA GLY A 168 2.57 9.32 7.42
C GLY A 168 3.99 8.86 7.10
N ARG A 169 4.15 7.75 6.37
CA ARG A 169 5.46 7.25 5.95
C ARG A 169 6.14 8.18 4.94
N LEU A 170 5.43 8.64 3.92
CA LEU A 170 5.95 9.58 2.93
C LEU A 170 6.30 10.96 3.53
N ALA A 171 5.74 11.30 4.69
CA ALA A 171 6.09 12.53 5.41
C ALA A 171 7.40 12.42 6.21
N GLN A 172 7.99 11.23 6.33
CA GLN A 172 9.26 11.05 7.03
C GLN A 172 10.41 11.72 6.24
N PRO A 173 11.45 12.25 6.92
CA PRO A 173 12.51 13.01 6.26
C PRO A 173 13.28 12.23 5.18
N ASP A 174 13.46 10.94 5.38
CA ASP A 174 14.13 10.00 4.47
C ASP A 174 13.33 9.75 3.18
N LEU A 175 11.99 9.80 3.24
CA LEU A 175 11.10 9.61 2.09
C LEU A 175 10.59 10.91 1.46
N ARG A 176 11.06 12.07 1.94
CA ARG A 176 10.65 13.39 1.44
C ARG A 176 10.82 13.52 -0.08
N GLN A 177 11.94 13.02 -0.61
CA GLN A 177 12.22 13.11 -2.05
C GLN A 177 11.24 12.29 -2.87
N LEU A 178 10.81 11.12 -2.39
CA LEU A 178 9.77 10.33 -3.04
C LEU A 178 8.43 11.07 -3.03
N LYS A 179 8.08 11.68 -1.89
CA LYS A 179 6.84 12.46 -1.75
C LYS A 179 6.77 13.63 -2.74
N GLU A 180 7.87 14.31 -3.00
CA GLU A 180 7.96 15.40 -3.97
C GLU A 180 7.83 14.93 -5.43
N ARG A 181 8.00 13.62 -5.71
CA ARG A 181 7.76 13.00 -7.02
C ARG A 181 6.31 12.57 -7.25
N ILE A 182 5.45 12.65 -6.22
CA ILE A 182 4.04 12.33 -6.33
C ILE A 182 3.30 13.54 -6.88
N THR A 183 2.89 13.47 -8.14
CA THR A 183 2.23 14.57 -8.86
C THR A 183 0.73 14.59 -8.60
N HIS A 184 0.11 13.42 -8.43
CA HIS A 184 -1.31 13.29 -8.14
C HIS A 184 -1.57 12.46 -6.89
N ASN A 185 -2.50 12.94 -6.06
CA ASN A 185 -2.99 12.25 -4.87
C ASN A 185 -4.52 12.14 -4.92
N PHE A 186 -5.01 10.91 -5.03
CA PHE A 186 -6.43 10.58 -5.00
C PHE A 186 -6.78 9.90 -3.68
N ALA A 187 -7.87 10.34 -3.07
CA ALA A 187 -8.41 9.72 -1.86
C ALA A 187 -9.70 8.96 -2.21
N LEU A 188 -9.70 7.65 -1.98
CA LEU A 188 -10.88 6.81 -2.12
C LEU A 188 -11.65 6.77 -0.81
N GLU A 189 -12.59 7.71 -0.68
CA GLU A 189 -13.39 7.88 0.52
C GLU A 189 -14.43 6.76 0.71
N PRO A 190 -14.80 6.45 1.97
CA PRO A 190 -15.97 5.62 2.27
C PRO A 190 -17.24 6.17 1.59
N LEU A 191 -18.18 5.28 1.25
CA LEU A 191 -19.46 5.69 0.69
C LEU A 191 -20.26 6.51 1.70
N ARG A 192 -20.93 7.55 1.22
CA ARG A 192 -21.87 8.30 2.06
C ARG A 192 -23.08 7.42 2.37
N ARG A 193 -23.76 7.69 3.48
CA ARG A 193 -24.99 6.97 3.86
C ARG A 193 -26.03 6.93 2.74
N THR A 194 -26.14 8.02 1.98
CA THR A 194 -27.03 8.15 0.81
C THR A 194 -26.65 7.22 -0.35
N ASP A 195 -25.39 6.82 -0.44
CA ASP A 195 -24.87 5.99 -1.53
C ASP A 195 -24.99 4.49 -1.22
N VAL A 196 -25.23 4.10 0.05
CA VAL A 196 -25.29 2.69 0.49
C VAL A 196 -26.47 1.95 -0.14
N GLY A 197 -27.67 2.54 -0.14
CA GLY A 197 -28.85 1.94 -0.79
C GLY A 197 -28.64 1.70 -2.29
N PRO A 198 -28.28 2.74 -3.07
CA PRO A 198 -27.94 2.60 -4.48
C PRO A 198 -26.84 1.56 -4.75
N TYR A 199 -25.81 1.52 -3.91
CA TYR A 199 -24.74 0.52 -4.00
C TYR A 199 -25.24 -0.92 -3.81
N LEU A 200 -26.05 -1.17 -2.78
CA LEU A 200 -26.62 -2.50 -2.53
C LEU A 200 -27.54 -2.93 -3.67
N MET A 201 -28.40 -2.03 -4.13
CA MET A 201 -29.28 -2.30 -5.26
C MET A 201 -28.47 -2.57 -6.53
N PHE A 202 -27.44 -1.79 -6.83
CA PHE A 202 -26.57 -2.02 -7.97
C PHE A 202 -25.96 -3.42 -7.95
N ARG A 203 -25.40 -3.86 -6.81
CA ARG A 203 -24.83 -5.21 -6.68
C ARG A 203 -25.88 -6.31 -6.80
N LEU A 204 -27.09 -6.10 -6.29
CA LEU A 204 -28.21 -7.01 -6.50
C LEU A 204 -28.58 -7.12 -7.98
N ARG A 205 -28.68 -5.99 -8.70
CA ARG A 205 -28.97 -5.96 -10.15
C ARG A 205 -27.90 -6.71 -10.94
N ALA A 206 -26.61 -6.49 -10.64
CA ALA A 206 -25.50 -7.21 -11.28
C ALA A 206 -25.64 -8.73 -11.11
N ALA A 207 -26.03 -9.18 -9.91
CA ALA A 207 -26.31 -10.59 -9.62
C ALA A 207 -27.62 -11.14 -10.24
N GLY A 208 -28.36 -10.33 -11.01
CA GLY A 208 -29.59 -10.71 -11.70
C GLY A 208 -30.88 -10.49 -10.91
N TYR A 209 -30.84 -9.77 -9.79
CA TYR A 209 -32.06 -9.42 -9.07
C TYR A 209 -32.87 -8.38 -9.86
N HIS A 210 -34.16 -8.66 -10.10
CA HIS A 210 -35.04 -7.71 -10.79
C HIS A 210 -36.24 -7.20 -9.98
N GLY A 211 -36.38 -7.61 -8.73
CA GLY A 211 -37.53 -7.29 -7.87
C GLY A 211 -37.51 -5.92 -7.18
N PRO A 212 -38.41 -5.71 -6.19
CA PRO A 212 -38.49 -4.49 -5.38
C PRO A 212 -37.34 -4.38 -4.38
N ASP A 213 -37.24 -3.29 -3.62
CA ASP A 213 -36.19 -3.14 -2.60
C ASP A 213 -36.25 -4.26 -1.55
N LEU A 214 -35.12 -4.96 -1.37
CA LEU A 214 -34.97 -6.01 -0.35
C LEU A 214 -34.64 -5.46 1.04
N PHE A 215 -34.22 -4.20 1.13
CA PHE A 215 -33.80 -3.57 2.39
C PHE A 215 -34.74 -2.45 2.76
N SER A 216 -35.30 -2.49 3.97
CA SER A 216 -36.06 -1.37 4.52
C SER A 216 -35.15 -0.14 4.72
N ALA A 217 -35.73 1.06 4.74
CA ALA A 217 -34.98 2.29 5.02
C ALA A 217 -34.22 2.23 6.36
N LYS A 218 -34.81 1.58 7.37
CA LYS A 218 -34.18 1.39 8.69
C LYS A 218 -33.05 0.37 8.66
N ALA A 219 -33.18 -0.71 7.88
CA ALA A 219 -32.10 -1.66 7.65
C ALA A 219 -30.93 -0.99 6.92
N LEU A 220 -31.20 -0.20 5.88
CA LEU A 220 -30.19 0.57 5.16
C LEU A 220 -29.43 1.53 6.09
N GLN A 221 -30.14 2.24 6.97
CA GLN A 221 -29.52 3.11 7.97
C GLN A 221 -28.62 2.32 8.92
N THR A 222 -29.10 1.18 9.42
CA THR A 222 -28.34 0.29 10.33
C THR A 222 -27.05 -0.20 9.65
N ILE A 223 -27.13 -0.65 8.40
CA ILE A 223 -25.98 -1.11 7.62
C ILE A 223 -25.02 0.04 7.32
N ALA A 224 -25.53 1.21 6.93
CA ALA A 224 -24.71 2.38 6.63
C ALA A 224 -23.92 2.85 7.86
N ASP A 225 -24.56 2.88 9.03
CA ASP A 225 -23.93 3.26 10.30
C ASP A 225 -22.89 2.23 10.75
N ALA A 226 -23.25 0.95 10.75
CA ALA A 226 -22.36 -0.11 11.21
C ALA A 226 -21.22 -0.44 10.24
N SER A 227 -21.31 -0.05 8.97
CA SER A 227 -20.24 -0.23 7.98
C SER A 227 -19.28 0.96 7.87
N GLU A 228 -19.68 2.12 8.41
CA GLU A 228 -18.96 3.40 8.24
C GLU A 228 -18.71 3.73 6.75
N GLY A 229 -19.57 3.25 5.85
CA GLY A 229 -19.44 3.48 4.40
C GLY A 229 -18.38 2.61 3.71
N LEU A 230 -17.69 1.71 4.41
CA LEU A 230 -16.68 0.85 3.79
C LEU A 230 -17.35 -0.28 2.98
N THR A 231 -17.09 -0.31 1.67
CA THR A 231 -17.71 -1.26 0.73
C THR A 231 -17.62 -2.71 1.20
N ARG A 232 -16.47 -3.15 1.72
CA ARG A 232 -16.30 -4.51 2.26
C ARG A 232 -17.22 -4.80 3.44
N ARG A 233 -17.37 -3.85 4.39
CA ARG A 233 -18.25 -4.02 5.54
C ARG A 233 -19.72 -4.00 5.12
N ILE A 234 -20.09 -3.10 4.20
CA ILE A 234 -21.44 -3.07 3.61
C ILE A 234 -21.80 -4.44 3.03
N ASN A 235 -20.89 -5.04 2.24
CA ASN A 235 -21.09 -6.34 1.62
C ASN A 235 -21.31 -7.45 2.65
N ILE A 236 -20.46 -7.52 3.66
CA ILE A 236 -20.55 -8.54 4.71
C ILE A 236 -21.86 -8.41 5.47
N LEU A 237 -22.25 -7.18 5.85
CA LEU A 237 -23.51 -6.94 6.57
C LEU A 237 -24.71 -7.28 5.71
N ALA A 238 -24.71 -6.88 4.44
CA ALA A 238 -25.82 -7.14 3.54
C ALA A 238 -26.00 -8.64 3.26
N ASP A 239 -24.92 -9.38 3.03
CA ASP A 239 -24.97 -10.83 2.82
C ASP A 239 -25.51 -11.56 4.07
N LYS A 240 -24.98 -11.23 5.26
CA LYS A 240 -25.46 -11.78 6.52
C LYS A 240 -26.93 -11.42 6.80
N SER A 241 -27.35 -10.22 6.40
CA SER A 241 -28.72 -9.76 6.58
C SER A 241 -29.70 -10.50 5.65
N LEU A 242 -29.30 -10.78 4.40
CA LEU A 242 -30.06 -11.64 3.49
C LEU A 242 -30.16 -13.07 4.02
N LEU A 243 -29.07 -13.61 4.60
CA LEU A 243 -29.10 -14.94 5.21
C LEU A 243 -30.01 -14.99 6.45
N ALA A 244 -30.01 -13.94 7.27
CA ALA A 244 -30.89 -13.85 8.43
C ALA A 244 -32.38 -13.75 8.02
N ALA A 245 -32.70 -12.93 7.02
CA ALA A 245 -34.07 -12.84 6.48
C ALA A 245 -34.53 -14.18 5.87
N PHE A 246 -33.64 -14.87 5.14
CA PHE A 246 -33.92 -16.20 4.63
C PHE A 246 -34.18 -17.22 5.76
N ALA A 247 -33.38 -17.20 6.83
CA ALA A 247 -33.60 -18.07 7.99
C ALA A 247 -34.94 -17.79 8.70
N ASP A 248 -35.38 -16.52 8.72
CA ASP A 248 -36.68 -16.10 9.25
C ASP A 248 -37.85 -16.34 8.27
N ASN A 249 -37.59 -16.92 7.09
CA ASN A 249 -38.55 -17.08 5.99
C ASN A 249 -39.19 -15.76 5.52
N THR A 250 -38.43 -14.66 5.53
CA THR A 250 -38.87 -13.35 5.02
C THR A 250 -38.06 -12.94 3.79
N HIS A 251 -38.67 -12.14 2.90
CA HIS A 251 -37.95 -11.54 1.77
C HIS A 251 -37.41 -10.13 2.09
N LEU A 252 -38.11 -9.38 2.95
CA LEU A 252 -37.68 -8.04 3.34
C LEU A 252 -36.68 -8.12 4.49
N VAL A 253 -35.48 -7.59 4.27
CA VAL A 253 -34.49 -7.32 5.31
C VAL A 253 -34.92 -6.05 6.04
N ASP A 254 -35.32 -6.20 7.29
CA ASP A 254 -35.59 -5.08 8.19
C ASP A 254 -34.55 -5.01 9.31
N THR A 255 -34.79 -4.12 10.26
CA THR A 255 -33.92 -3.80 11.39
C THR A 255 -33.47 -5.03 12.18
N PRO A 256 -34.31 -6.04 12.49
CA PRO A 256 -33.87 -7.21 13.24
C PRO A 256 -32.75 -8.00 12.55
N GLN A 257 -32.89 -8.23 11.24
CA GLN A 257 -31.91 -8.97 10.43
C GLN A 257 -30.62 -8.18 10.25
N ALA A 258 -30.74 -6.87 10.01
CA ALA A 258 -29.57 -5.98 9.94
C ALA A 258 -28.80 -5.95 11.27
N GLN A 259 -29.50 -5.85 12.41
CA GLN A 259 -28.85 -5.88 13.72
C GLN A 259 -28.24 -7.24 14.05
N ALA A 260 -28.87 -8.34 13.64
CA ALA A 260 -28.29 -9.67 13.78
C ALA A 260 -26.96 -9.78 13.02
N ALA A 261 -26.91 -9.29 11.78
CA ALA A 261 -25.69 -9.23 10.98
C ALA A 261 -24.60 -8.36 11.62
N VAL A 262 -24.97 -7.22 12.21
CA VAL A 262 -24.02 -6.32 12.89
C VAL A 262 -23.41 -6.97 14.13
N ARG A 263 -24.23 -7.65 14.95
CA ARG A 263 -23.74 -8.37 16.14
C ARG A 263 -22.76 -9.49 15.77
N ASP A 264 -23.02 -10.16 14.67
CA ASP A 264 -22.18 -11.26 14.18
C ASP A 264 -20.87 -10.77 13.54
N ALA A 265 -20.85 -9.59 12.92
CA ALA A 265 -19.70 -9.11 12.15
C ALA A 265 -18.53 -8.55 12.98
N GLN A 266 -18.75 -8.20 14.26
CA GLN A 266 -17.72 -7.77 15.23
C GLN A 266 -16.67 -6.76 14.68
N PHE A 267 -17.09 -5.75 13.92
CA PHE A 267 -16.17 -4.78 13.33
C PHE A 267 -15.61 -3.76 14.34
N SER A 268 -14.33 -3.40 14.17
CA SER A 268 -13.72 -2.25 14.85
C SER A 268 -14.04 -0.95 14.12
N ALA A 269 -14.19 0.15 14.87
CA ALA A 269 -14.39 1.48 14.30
C ALA A 269 -13.16 1.96 13.52
N ILE A 270 -13.36 2.79 12.49
CA ILE A 270 -12.25 3.42 11.76
C ILE A 270 -11.56 4.39 12.74
N ALA A 271 -10.25 4.21 12.93
CA ALA A 271 -9.46 5.08 13.80
C ALA A 271 -9.39 6.48 13.17
N GLN A 272 -10.20 7.42 13.65
CA GLN A 272 -10.06 8.82 13.23
C GLN A 272 -8.76 9.38 13.84
N PRO A 273 -7.87 10.00 13.05
CA PRO A 273 -6.75 10.71 13.62
C PRO A 273 -7.32 11.78 14.55
N SER A 274 -6.94 11.71 15.83
CA SER A 274 -7.38 12.61 16.87
C SER A 274 -7.08 14.05 16.44
N ARG A 275 -8.05 14.74 15.84
CA ARG A 275 -7.97 16.18 15.67
C ARG A 275 -7.86 16.75 17.09
N PRO A 276 -6.83 17.55 17.41
CA PRO A 276 -6.78 18.19 18.72
C PRO A 276 -8.09 18.97 18.88
N ALA A 277 -8.83 18.64 19.93
CA ALA A 277 -10.16 19.20 20.13
C ALA A 277 -10.07 20.74 20.11
N PRO A 278 -10.94 21.45 19.37
CA PRO A 278 -10.90 22.92 19.24
C PRO A 278 -11.15 23.65 20.58
N GLY A 279 -11.39 22.92 21.68
CA GLY A 279 -11.50 23.46 23.03
C GLY A 279 -10.19 23.66 23.79
N GLN A 280 -9.09 23.00 23.41
CA GLN A 280 -7.82 23.10 24.16
C GLN A 280 -7.11 24.45 23.99
N TRP A 281 -7.27 25.10 22.83
CA TRP A 281 -6.74 26.46 22.64
C TRP A 281 -7.60 27.51 23.36
N ARG A 282 -8.91 27.26 23.53
CA ARG A 282 -9.80 28.16 24.29
C ARG A 282 -9.47 28.15 25.78
N THR A 283 -9.16 26.99 26.37
CA THR A 283 -8.70 26.90 27.76
C THR A 283 -7.30 27.47 27.94
N ALA A 284 -6.40 27.31 26.96
CA ALA A 284 -5.07 27.94 26.98
C ALA A 284 -5.15 29.49 26.89
N THR A 285 -6.03 30.05 26.04
CA THR A 285 -6.24 31.51 25.98
C THR A 285 -6.88 32.07 27.25
N LEU A 286 -7.78 31.31 27.89
CA LEU A 286 -8.41 31.73 29.15
C LEU A 286 -7.41 31.72 30.31
N GLY A 287 -6.54 30.71 30.35
CA GLY A 287 -5.43 30.64 31.32
C GLY A 287 -4.44 31.79 31.14
N LEU A 288 -4.03 32.08 29.91
CA LEU A 288 -3.13 33.20 29.62
C LEU A 288 -3.78 34.56 29.96
N ALA A 289 -5.05 34.76 29.59
CA ALA A 289 -5.79 35.97 29.93
C ALA A 289 -5.91 36.17 31.45
N LEU A 290 -6.17 35.11 32.21
CA LEU A 290 -6.24 35.16 33.67
C LEU A 290 -4.88 35.49 34.29
N THR A 291 -3.78 34.90 33.79
CA THR A 291 -2.43 35.25 34.27
C THR A 291 -2.05 36.69 33.98
N VAL A 292 -2.41 37.22 32.81
CA VAL A 292 -2.19 38.64 32.46
C VAL A 292 -3.05 39.55 33.35
N LEU A 293 -4.30 39.17 33.65
CA LEU A 293 -5.19 39.94 34.53
C LEU A 293 -4.68 39.98 35.98
N VAL A 294 -4.18 38.85 36.49
CA VAL A 294 -3.58 38.78 37.83
C VAL A 294 -2.27 39.60 37.88
N ALA A 295 -1.41 39.48 36.87
CA ALA A 295 -0.17 40.24 36.80
C ALA A 295 -0.41 41.76 36.66
N SER A 296 -1.40 42.17 35.87
CA SER A 296 -1.76 43.58 35.71
C SER A 296 -2.46 44.14 36.95
N GLY A 297 -3.28 43.34 37.66
CA GLY A 297 -3.83 43.69 38.96
C GLY A 297 -2.74 43.89 40.03
N ALA A 298 -1.75 42.99 40.09
CA ALA A 298 -0.61 43.13 41.00
C ALA A 298 0.24 44.36 40.68
N TYR A 299 0.45 44.67 39.39
CA TYR A 299 1.17 45.87 38.96
C TYR A 299 0.43 47.17 39.34
N TRP A 300 -0.90 47.21 39.14
CA TRP A 300 -1.71 48.37 39.53
C TRP A 300 -1.74 48.59 41.05
N ALA A 301 -1.89 47.51 41.83
CA ALA A 301 -1.84 47.57 43.28
C ALA A 301 -0.48 48.10 43.80
N GLY A 302 0.63 47.65 43.21
CA GLY A 302 1.97 48.14 43.54
C GLY A 302 2.22 49.61 43.13
N ARG A 303 1.53 50.10 42.09
CA ARG A 303 1.64 51.49 41.63
C ARG A 303 0.85 52.46 42.51
N GLN A 304 -0.29 52.01 43.07
CA GLN A 304 -1.12 52.83 43.95
C GLN A 304 -0.47 53.05 45.33
N SER A 305 0.35 52.10 45.81
CA SER A 305 1.14 52.27 47.04
C SER A 305 2.34 53.22 46.90
N ASN A 306 2.75 53.56 45.67
CA ASN A 306 3.84 54.52 45.41
C ASN A 306 3.35 55.95 45.09
N ALA A 307 2.03 56.19 45.09
CA ALA A 307 1.45 57.51 44.88
C ALA A 307 1.26 58.26 46.22
N ALA A 308 2.33 58.39 47.00
CA ALA A 308 2.33 59.23 48.20
C ALA A 308 3.74 59.79 48.47
N SER A 309 4.14 60.81 47.70
CA SER A 309 4.96 61.91 48.23
C SER A 309 4.81 63.16 47.33
N PRO A 310 4.55 64.33 47.91
CA PRO A 310 4.21 65.55 47.18
C PRO A 310 5.43 66.36 46.75
N ALA A 311 5.26 67.11 45.67
CA ALA A 311 6.17 68.18 45.21
C ALA A 311 6.14 69.40 46.16
N PRO A 312 7.19 70.23 46.10
CA PRO A 312 7.02 71.67 45.80
C PRO A 312 8.18 72.18 44.90
N ALA A 313 8.17 73.33 44.22
CA ALA A 313 7.22 74.40 43.99
C ALA A 313 7.75 75.25 42.81
N GLY A 314 6.82 75.74 41.98
CA GLY A 314 6.72 77.16 41.59
C GLY A 314 7.64 77.77 40.50
N PRO A 315 7.14 78.82 39.79
CA PRO A 315 7.52 79.16 38.41
C PRO A 315 8.17 80.56 38.26
N GLU A 316 8.69 80.90 37.06
CA GLU A 316 8.77 82.24 36.43
C GLU A 316 9.69 82.14 35.19
N ALA A 317 9.21 82.38 33.96
CA ALA A 317 9.03 83.67 33.27
C ALA A 317 10.31 84.23 32.60
N SER A 318 10.21 84.41 31.28
CA SER A 318 10.85 85.45 30.44
C SER A 318 12.33 85.33 30.01
N GLY A 319 12.56 85.52 28.71
CA GLY A 319 13.60 86.46 28.26
C GLY A 319 14.82 85.93 27.48
N GLN A 320 14.72 86.02 26.14
CA GLN A 320 15.64 86.79 25.27
C GLN A 320 17.09 86.34 24.94
N LEU A 321 17.39 86.47 23.63
CA LEU A 321 18.65 86.83 22.93
C LEU A 321 19.75 85.76 22.66
N ALA A 322 19.84 85.36 21.37
CA ALA A 322 20.99 85.37 20.41
C ALA A 322 22.45 85.06 20.87
N PRO A 323 23.44 84.78 19.98
CA PRO A 323 23.45 84.57 18.51
C PRO A 323 24.19 83.28 18.04
N SER A 324 24.19 83.03 16.73
CA SER A 324 25.01 82.01 16.03
C SER A 324 26.53 82.31 16.09
N PRO A 325 27.41 81.34 15.76
CA PRO A 325 28.00 81.35 14.41
C PRO A 325 28.36 79.98 13.78
N ARG A 326 28.34 79.97 12.43
CA ARG A 326 29.24 79.37 11.40
C ARG A 326 29.95 78.04 11.75
N THR A 327 29.97 77.00 10.90
CA THR A 327 30.60 76.99 9.56
C THR A 327 30.10 75.84 8.65
N THR A 328 30.20 76.10 7.35
CA THR A 328 29.94 75.32 6.12
C THR A 328 31.08 74.31 5.78
N PRO A 329 31.19 73.68 4.58
CA PRO A 329 30.66 72.37 4.11
C PRO A 329 31.82 71.55 3.42
N PRO A 330 31.78 70.91 2.22
CA PRO A 330 30.83 70.10 1.39
C PRO A 330 31.53 68.80 0.81
N PRO A 331 31.31 68.31 -0.45
CA PRO A 331 30.14 67.82 -1.23
C PRO A 331 30.34 66.34 -1.69
N ALA A 332 29.50 65.61 -2.45
CA ALA A 332 28.96 65.81 -3.81
C ALA A 332 28.16 64.50 -4.16
N ALA A 333 27.19 64.39 -5.06
CA ALA A 333 26.42 65.29 -5.90
C ALA A 333 25.16 64.52 -6.37
N ALA A 334 24.07 65.27 -6.60
CA ALA A 334 23.03 65.18 -7.63
C ALA A 334 22.67 63.80 -8.27
N ALA A 335 21.43 63.45 -8.59
CA ALA A 335 20.28 64.27 -8.94
C ALA A 335 18.97 63.49 -8.77
N THR A 336 17.90 64.27 -8.65
CA THR A 336 16.49 64.01 -8.38
C THR A 336 15.72 63.35 -9.55
N PRO A 337 14.44 62.94 -9.32
CA PRO A 337 13.61 62.03 -10.13
C PRO A 337 12.62 62.85 -11.02
N PRO A 338 11.34 62.51 -11.38
CA PRO A 338 10.27 61.83 -10.61
C PRO A 338 9.33 60.85 -11.38
N ALA A 339 8.50 60.13 -10.61
CA ALA A 339 7.03 59.88 -10.71
C ALA A 339 6.37 59.62 -12.09
N SER A 340 5.25 58.93 -12.27
CA SER A 340 4.28 58.18 -11.47
C SER A 340 3.26 57.57 -12.45
N ARG A 341 2.63 56.45 -12.05
CA ARG A 341 1.23 56.04 -12.34
C ARG A 341 0.78 55.86 -13.80
N SER A 342 0.29 54.66 -14.10
CA SER A 342 -1.14 54.31 -14.25
C SER A 342 -1.37 53.23 -15.33
N ALA A 343 -2.25 52.28 -15.01
CA ALA A 343 -2.74 51.18 -15.85
C ALA A 343 -4.03 51.60 -16.62
N PRO A 344 -4.82 50.65 -17.18
CA PRO A 344 -4.81 50.05 -18.53
C PRO A 344 -6.02 50.59 -19.38
N PRO A 345 -6.49 50.05 -20.55
CA PRO A 345 -7.12 48.71 -20.72
C PRO A 345 -7.08 48.03 -22.14
N SER A 346 -7.50 46.75 -22.17
CA SER A 346 -8.32 45.98 -23.14
C SER A 346 -8.12 45.90 -24.68
N ALA A 347 -8.10 44.63 -25.14
CA ALA A 347 -8.80 43.98 -26.27
C ALA A 347 -8.35 44.18 -27.74
N THR A 348 -8.06 43.07 -28.47
CA THR A 348 -8.90 42.46 -29.54
C THR A 348 -8.22 41.31 -30.29
N VAL A 349 -9.05 40.43 -30.86
CA VAL A 349 -8.82 39.20 -31.67
C VAL A 349 -8.30 39.55 -33.10
N PRO A 350 -7.90 38.58 -33.94
CA PRO A 350 -8.87 38.14 -34.96
C PRO A 350 -8.87 36.64 -35.33
N THR A 351 -10.05 36.23 -35.82
CA THR A 351 -10.40 35.03 -36.58
C THR A 351 -10.05 35.20 -38.06
N SER A 352 -9.69 34.13 -38.77
CA SER A 352 -10.01 33.99 -40.20
C SER A 352 -10.04 32.52 -40.63
N ALA A 353 -11.07 32.18 -41.41
CA ALA A 353 -11.37 30.89 -41.99
C ALA A 353 -11.40 31.00 -43.53
N ALA A 354 -11.08 29.93 -44.26
CA ALA A 354 -11.80 29.47 -45.47
C ALA A 354 -11.06 28.30 -46.18
N ALA A 355 -11.83 27.27 -46.55
CA ALA A 355 -11.53 26.25 -47.56
C ALA A 355 -11.89 26.77 -48.99
N PRO A 356 -11.61 26.04 -50.10
CA PRO A 356 -12.52 24.96 -50.56
C PRO A 356 -11.88 23.73 -51.28
N THR A 357 -12.65 22.62 -51.28
CA THR A 357 -13.00 21.58 -52.31
C THR A 357 -12.11 21.42 -53.57
N THR A 358 -11.78 20.25 -54.17
CA THR A 358 -12.57 19.08 -54.67
C THR A 358 -11.63 18.00 -55.30
N GLU A 359 -12.17 16.79 -55.59
CA GLU A 359 -11.73 15.73 -56.53
C GLU A 359 -10.60 14.76 -56.08
N ALA A 360 -10.55 13.46 -56.40
CA ALA A 360 -11.46 12.49 -57.01
C ALA A 360 -10.86 11.07 -56.76
N THR A 361 -11.70 10.02 -56.68
CA THR A 361 -11.31 8.61 -56.87
C THR A 361 -11.20 8.33 -58.38
N PRO A 362 -10.44 7.32 -58.88
CA PRO A 362 -10.98 5.96 -58.92
C PRO A 362 -9.97 4.77 -58.88
N ALA A 363 -10.52 3.60 -58.54
CA ALA A 363 -10.33 2.30 -59.20
C ALA A 363 -9.10 1.38 -58.97
N ALA A 364 -9.47 0.14 -58.59
CA ALA A 364 -9.12 -1.16 -59.20
C ALA A 364 -7.89 -1.96 -58.73
N ALA A 365 -8.17 -3.14 -58.16
CA ALA A 365 -7.69 -4.49 -58.54
C ALA A 365 -8.11 -5.49 -57.43
N THR A 366 -9.17 -6.30 -57.54
CA THR A 366 -9.34 -7.60 -58.24
C THR A 366 -8.13 -8.54 -58.26
N ALA A 367 -8.29 -9.68 -57.56
CA ALA A 367 -7.90 -11.09 -57.86
C ALA A 367 -7.49 -11.79 -56.54
N SER A 368 -8.28 -12.69 -55.93
CA SER A 368 -8.72 -14.04 -56.34
C SER A 368 -7.63 -15.13 -56.28
N LEU A 369 -7.95 -16.17 -55.47
CA LEU A 369 -7.59 -17.59 -55.64
C LEU A 369 -6.12 -17.95 -55.30
N SER A 370 -5.73 -19.12 -54.78
CA SER A 370 -6.38 -20.40 -54.51
C SER A 370 -5.32 -21.34 -53.91
N THR A 371 -5.73 -22.16 -52.93
CA THR A 371 -5.39 -23.60 -52.74
C THR A 371 -3.92 -24.05 -52.67
N ALA A 372 -3.54 -24.71 -51.56
CA ALA A 372 -3.20 -26.15 -51.51
C ALA A 372 -2.31 -26.52 -50.29
N ALA A 373 -2.82 -27.41 -49.44
CA ALA A 373 -2.02 -28.39 -48.70
C ALA A 373 -1.55 -29.50 -49.69
N PRO A 374 -0.58 -30.40 -49.42
CA PRO A 374 -0.65 -31.32 -48.26
C PRO A 374 0.68 -31.88 -47.66
N THR A 375 0.50 -32.59 -46.53
CA THR A 375 1.17 -33.85 -46.07
C THR A 375 2.64 -33.92 -45.61
N SER A 376 2.80 -34.29 -44.32
CA SER A 376 3.26 -35.62 -43.83
C SER A 376 4.64 -35.76 -43.14
N LYS A 377 4.56 -36.34 -41.91
CA LYS A 377 5.41 -37.36 -41.25
C LYS A 377 6.63 -36.98 -40.40
N ALA A 378 6.52 -37.34 -39.11
CA ALA A 378 7.58 -37.91 -38.25
C ALA A 378 7.84 -39.39 -38.64
N PRO A 379 8.94 -40.06 -38.20
CA PRO A 379 9.07 -40.56 -36.81
C PRO A 379 10.51 -40.78 -36.24
N ALA A 380 10.54 -41.19 -34.95
CA ALA A 380 11.37 -42.23 -34.33
C ALA A 380 12.64 -41.89 -33.50
N SER A 381 12.61 -42.39 -32.25
CA SER A 381 13.73 -42.70 -31.32
C SER A 381 14.41 -44.06 -31.66
N PRO A 382 15.56 -44.38 -31.04
CA PRO A 382 15.66 -45.50 -30.05
C PRO A 382 16.60 -45.18 -28.84
N GLU A 383 16.32 -45.62 -27.59
CA GLU A 383 16.89 -46.80 -26.83
C GLU A 383 18.43 -46.99 -26.94
N SER A 384 19.27 -47.28 -25.92
CA SER A 384 19.17 -47.82 -24.54
C SER A 384 20.56 -47.75 -23.81
N SER A 385 20.58 -47.80 -22.46
CA SER A 385 21.72 -48.00 -21.50
C SER A 385 22.48 -49.35 -21.68
N PRO A 386 23.51 -49.81 -20.88
CA PRO A 386 23.94 -49.42 -19.50
C PRO A 386 25.46 -49.58 -19.09
N ALA A 387 25.73 -49.32 -17.78
CA ALA A 387 26.64 -50.04 -16.85
C ALA A 387 28.12 -49.58 -16.53
N THR A 388 28.31 -49.12 -15.28
CA THR A 388 29.29 -49.53 -14.21
C THR A 388 30.79 -49.10 -14.19
N GLY A 389 31.26 -48.68 -13.00
CA GLY A 389 32.65 -48.75 -12.48
C GLY A 389 33.36 -47.38 -12.31
N GLU A 390 33.48 -46.75 -11.13
CA GLU A 390 34.28 -47.03 -9.91
C GLU A 390 35.67 -46.31 -9.89
N GLU A 391 35.87 -45.54 -8.79
CA GLU A 391 37.11 -45.01 -8.16
C GLU A 391 38.13 -44.09 -8.88
N ALA A 392 38.31 -42.86 -8.37
CA ALA A 392 39.45 -42.43 -7.51
C ALA A 392 39.81 -40.91 -7.63
N VAL A 393 39.94 -40.28 -6.46
CA VAL A 393 40.46 -38.92 -6.08
C VAL A 393 42.02 -38.95 -6.17
N PRO A 394 42.89 -37.88 -6.11
CA PRO A 394 42.77 -36.66 -5.27
C PRO A 394 43.54 -35.34 -5.63
N LEU A 395 43.53 -34.40 -4.65
CA LEU A 395 44.40 -33.22 -4.34
C LEU A 395 43.91 -31.83 -4.81
N ALA A 396 43.38 -30.94 -3.94
CA ALA A 396 44.04 -30.04 -2.94
C ALA A 396 44.83 -28.88 -3.60
N ALA A 397 44.83 -27.59 -3.20
CA ALA A 397 44.41 -26.78 -2.05
C ALA A 397 44.10 -25.34 -2.58
N THR A 398 43.49 -24.37 -1.90
CA THR A 398 44.08 -23.56 -0.81
C THR A 398 43.02 -22.54 -0.30
N ALA A 399 42.85 -22.41 1.03
CA ALA A 399 42.23 -21.26 1.72
C ALA A 399 43.33 -20.21 2.05
N PRO A 400 43.06 -18.91 2.36
CA PRO A 400 42.47 -18.44 3.64
C PRO A 400 41.80 -17.02 3.54
N PRO A 401 41.52 -16.25 4.63
CA PRO A 401 41.38 -16.58 6.06
C PRO A 401 40.01 -16.21 6.68
N ALA A 402 39.82 -16.77 7.87
CA ALA A 402 38.75 -16.50 8.82
C ALA A 402 38.76 -15.07 9.40
N ALA A 403 37.56 -14.50 9.56
CA ALA A 403 37.14 -13.57 10.60
C ALA A 403 35.60 -13.49 10.52
N ALA A 404 34.76 -13.68 11.54
CA ALA A 404 34.97 -13.85 12.96
C ALA A 404 33.93 -14.84 13.51
N ALA A 405 34.38 -15.65 14.45
CA ALA A 405 33.53 -16.45 15.31
C ALA A 405 32.62 -15.56 16.18
N GLN A 406 31.36 -15.96 16.32
CA GLN A 406 30.55 -15.70 17.52
C GLN A 406 29.82 -16.99 17.90
N SER A 407 30.43 -17.76 18.82
CA SER A 407 29.73 -18.74 19.67
C SER A 407 29.14 -18.01 20.91
N PRO A 408 28.54 -18.70 21.89
CA PRO A 408 27.15 -19.20 21.93
C PRO A 408 26.35 -18.53 23.08
N ALA A 409 25.02 -18.73 23.10
CA ALA A 409 24.10 -18.53 24.22
C ALA A 409 23.97 -17.12 24.86
N ALA A 410 22.88 -16.42 24.51
CA ALA A 410 22.18 -15.50 25.40
C ALA A 410 20.68 -15.82 25.39
N ARG A 411 20.17 -16.37 26.50
CA ARG A 411 18.75 -16.72 26.71
C ARG A 411 17.87 -15.45 26.77
N PRO A 412 16.79 -15.35 25.97
CA PRO A 412 15.64 -14.54 26.29
C PRO A 412 14.48 -15.48 26.70
N GLU A 413 14.69 -16.33 27.70
CA GLU A 413 13.65 -17.27 28.19
C GLU A 413 12.52 -16.56 28.97
N GLY A 414 12.72 -15.28 29.33
CA GLY A 414 11.89 -14.58 30.31
C GLY A 414 10.44 -14.27 29.90
N ASN A 415 10.07 -14.43 28.63
CA ASN A 415 8.70 -14.15 28.16
C ASN A 415 8.06 -15.31 27.37
N ALA A 416 8.70 -16.49 27.36
CA ALA A 416 8.20 -17.66 26.65
C ALA A 416 7.29 -18.53 27.52
N GLY A 417 6.23 -19.06 26.91
CA GLY A 417 5.36 -20.02 27.59
C GLY A 417 6.09 -21.35 27.89
N PRO A 418 5.54 -22.17 28.80
CA PRO A 418 6.18 -23.42 29.23
C PRO A 418 6.42 -24.40 28.07
N LEU A 419 5.49 -24.53 27.12
CA LEU A 419 5.61 -25.46 26.00
C LEU A 419 6.64 -24.96 24.98
N THR A 420 6.65 -23.66 24.69
CA THR A 420 7.64 -23.02 23.82
C THR A 420 9.05 -23.19 24.37
N ARG A 421 9.26 -23.01 25.69
CA ARG A 421 10.57 -23.24 26.33
C ARG A 421 11.03 -24.68 26.19
N ALA A 422 10.15 -25.64 26.47
CA ALA A 422 10.48 -27.06 26.34
C ALA A 422 10.86 -27.45 24.90
N ARG A 423 10.11 -26.97 23.90
CA ARG A 423 10.38 -27.26 22.48
C ARG A 423 11.62 -26.55 21.97
N LEU A 424 11.90 -25.33 22.46
CA LEU A 424 13.10 -24.58 22.08
C LEU A 424 14.38 -25.28 22.55
N ALA A 425 14.39 -25.79 23.78
CA ALA A 425 15.50 -26.59 24.29
C ALA A 425 15.72 -27.87 23.47
N ALA A 426 14.65 -28.63 23.23
CA ALA A 426 14.71 -29.87 22.42
C ALA A 426 15.19 -29.61 20.98
N THR A 427 14.75 -28.50 20.38
CA THR A 427 15.15 -28.13 19.00
C THR A 427 16.63 -27.74 18.94
N GLN A 428 17.15 -27.02 19.94
CA GLN A 428 18.57 -26.67 20.01
C GLN A 428 19.46 -27.90 20.17
N GLU A 429 19.04 -28.88 20.98
CA GLU A 429 19.77 -30.14 21.17
C GLU A 429 19.79 -30.99 19.89
N TRP A 430 18.65 -31.09 19.20
CA TRP A 430 18.56 -31.77 17.90
C TRP A 430 19.40 -31.05 16.82
N LEU A 431 19.34 -29.71 16.74
CA LEU A 431 20.11 -28.92 15.78
C LEU A 431 21.63 -29.12 15.91
N ALA A 432 22.14 -29.49 17.09
CA ALA A 432 23.55 -29.80 17.29
C ALA A 432 24.02 -31.06 16.51
N HIS A 433 23.11 -31.99 16.24
CA HIS A 433 23.40 -33.29 15.63
C HIS A 433 22.71 -33.52 14.27
N ALA A 434 21.79 -32.63 13.88
CA ALA A 434 21.05 -32.74 12.63
C ALA A 434 21.94 -32.59 11.39
N ASP A 435 21.60 -33.31 10.32
CA ASP A 435 22.25 -33.20 9.00
C ASP A 435 21.82 -31.90 8.32
N ASN A 436 22.78 -31.12 7.82
CA ASN A 436 22.53 -29.86 7.11
C ASN A 436 21.78 -30.06 5.77
N ARG A 437 21.82 -31.26 5.19
CA ARG A 437 21.17 -31.59 3.91
C ARG A 437 19.69 -31.94 4.05
N HIS A 438 19.23 -32.17 5.27
CA HIS A 438 17.83 -32.47 5.54
C HIS A 438 16.94 -31.22 5.48
N PHE A 439 15.64 -31.45 5.41
CA PHE A 439 14.57 -30.46 5.37
C PHE A 439 13.65 -30.62 6.56
N VAL A 440 13.17 -29.50 7.07
CA VAL A 440 12.05 -29.43 8.01
C VAL A 440 10.89 -28.73 7.36
N VAL A 441 9.68 -28.89 7.89
CA VAL A 441 8.53 -28.11 7.44
C VAL A 441 8.30 -26.94 8.39
N GLN A 442 8.38 -25.72 7.87
CA GLN A 442 8.05 -24.51 8.63
C GLN A 442 6.52 -24.40 8.74
N LEU A 443 6.00 -24.37 9.96
CA LEU A 443 4.56 -24.26 10.24
C LEU A 443 4.11 -22.84 10.56
N LEU A 444 4.94 -22.07 11.27
CA LEU A 444 4.63 -20.70 11.67
C LEU A 444 5.92 -19.90 11.77
N ALA A 445 5.93 -18.64 11.33
CA ALA A 445 7.02 -17.71 11.55
C ALA A 445 6.45 -16.33 11.92
N VAL A 446 6.81 -15.81 13.09
CA VAL A 446 6.34 -14.52 13.60
C VAL A 446 7.52 -13.64 14.00
N ASN A 447 7.40 -12.34 13.79
CA ASN A 447 8.38 -11.35 14.25
C ASN A 447 8.18 -11.08 15.76
N GLY A 448 9.17 -10.49 16.44
CA GLY A 448 9.29 -10.33 17.90
C GLY A 448 8.04 -9.94 18.73
N LYS A 449 8.15 -10.03 20.06
CA LYS A 449 7.10 -9.90 21.10
C LYS A 449 5.86 -10.82 20.96
N ALA A 450 5.68 -11.54 19.85
CA ALA A 450 4.56 -12.46 19.61
C ALA A 450 4.71 -13.86 20.26
N ASN A 451 5.25 -13.93 21.49
CA ASN A 451 5.52 -15.22 22.14
C ASN A 451 4.25 -16.03 22.48
N ARG A 452 3.16 -15.32 22.84
CA ARG A 452 1.86 -15.95 23.11
C ARG A 452 1.26 -16.65 21.89
N GLU A 453 1.53 -16.12 20.70
CA GLU A 453 1.03 -16.70 19.45
C GLU A 453 1.71 -18.03 19.14
N VAL A 454 3.03 -18.10 19.38
CA VAL A 454 3.82 -19.34 19.27
C VAL A 454 3.35 -20.38 20.28
N GLU A 455 3.14 -20.00 21.55
CA GLU A 455 2.64 -20.90 22.58
C GLU A 455 1.24 -21.43 22.25
N ASN A 456 0.33 -20.56 21.81
CA ASN A 456 -1.03 -20.95 21.40
C ASN A 456 -1.00 -21.89 20.19
N PHE A 457 -0.17 -21.59 19.20
CA PHE A 457 -0.02 -22.43 18.02
C PHE A 457 0.54 -23.80 18.37
N LEU A 458 1.61 -23.87 19.19
CA LEU A 458 2.17 -25.14 19.66
C LEU A 458 1.14 -25.96 20.44
N THR A 459 0.34 -25.30 21.29
CA THR A 459 -0.72 -25.96 22.08
C THR A 459 -1.80 -26.57 21.19
N LEU A 460 -2.20 -25.86 20.11
CA LEU A 460 -3.15 -26.37 19.14
C LEU A 460 -2.54 -27.49 18.28
N ALA A 461 -1.35 -27.28 17.74
CA ALA A 461 -0.66 -28.25 16.90
C ALA A 461 -0.34 -29.55 17.64
N SER A 462 -0.03 -29.50 18.95
CA SER A 462 0.26 -30.69 19.76
C SER A 462 -0.95 -31.60 19.99
N ARG A 463 -2.17 -31.18 19.62
CA ARG A 463 -3.38 -32.02 19.69
C ARG A 463 -3.46 -33.01 18.54
N ASP A 464 -3.02 -32.58 17.37
CA ASP A 464 -3.21 -33.30 16.11
C ASP A 464 -1.88 -33.80 15.49
N LEU A 465 -0.74 -33.29 15.96
CA LEU A 465 0.60 -33.71 15.54
C LEU A 465 1.43 -34.25 16.72
N PRO A 466 2.30 -35.25 16.49
CA PRO A 466 3.21 -35.75 17.51
C PRO A 466 4.12 -34.64 18.07
N ALA A 467 4.01 -34.39 19.38
CA ALA A 467 4.77 -33.32 20.05
C ALA A 467 6.30 -33.48 19.92
N GLU A 468 6.78 -34.71 19.79
CA GLU A 468 8.21 -35.05 19.62
C GLU A 468 8.79 -34.54 18.30
N LYS A 469 7.96 -34.42 17.26
CA LYS A 469 8.36 -33.92 15.94
C LYS A 469 8.16 -32.42 15.79
N LEU A 470 7.54 -31.77 16.77
CA LEU A 470 7.35 -30.32 16.80
C LEU A 470 8.55 -29.65 17.44
N GLY A 471 9.14 -28.71 16.72
CA GLY A 471 10.25 -27.88 17.18
C GLY A 471 9.86 -26.40 17.24
N ALA A 472 10.56 -25.65 18.07
CA ALA A 472 10.47 -24.20 18.13
C ALA A 472 11.89 -23.63 18.06
N TYR A 473 12.07 -22.55 17.30
CA TYR A 473 13.36 -21.86 17.25
C TYR A 473 13.19 -20.36 17.43
N HIS A 474 14.24 -19.75 17.96
CA HIS A 474 14.37 -18.31 18.07
C HIS A 474 15.64 -17.91 17.34
N SER A 475 15.52 -17.01 16.38
CA SER A 475 16.67 -16.49 15.62
C SER A 475 16.68 -14.97 15.68
N ARG A 476 17.86 -14.41 15.89
CA ARG A 476 18.11 -12.96 15.92
C ARG A 476 19.15 -12.64 14.84
N GLN A 477 18.73 -11.92 13.80
CA GLN A 477 19.62 -11.38 12.78
C GLN A 477 19.57 -9.85 12.85
N GLY A 478 20.65 -9.24 13.34
CA GLY A 478 20.71 -7.81 13.61
C GLY A 478 19.73 -7.36 14.70
N GLU A 479 18.90 -6.36 14.40
CA GLU A 479 17.82 -5.87 15.28
C GLU A 479 16.49 -6.64 15.15
N ARG A 480 16.41 -7.61 14.22
CA ARG A 480 15.17 -8.37 13.96
C ARG A 480 15.18 -9.70 14.72
N GLU A 481 14.21 -9.86 15.62
CA GLU A 481 13.94 -11.11 16.33
C GLU A 481 12.79 -11.87 15.65
N ARG A 482 12.98 -13.18 15.42
CA ARG A 482 11.97 -14.07 14.84
C ARG A 482 11.81 -15.33 15.68
N TRP A 483 10.55 -15.72 15.85
CA TRP A 483 10.15 -16.98 16.44
C TRP A 483 9.52 -17.85 15.36
N GLY A 484 9.81 -19.14 15.37
CA GLY A 484 9.22 -20.07 14.42
C GLY A 484 8.90 -21.43 15.02
N VAL A 485 7.90 -22.08 14.44
CA VAL A 485 7.51 -23.46 14.72
C VAL A 485 7.81 -24.31 13.50
N ILE A 486 8.52 -25.41 13.70
CA ILE A 486 8.93 -26.36 12.67
C ILE A 486 8.41 -27.75 12.98
N TYR A 487 8.31 -28.60 11.96
CA TYR A 487 7.86 -29.96 12.09
C TYR A 487 8.67 -30.94 11.25
N GLY A 488 9.05 -32.04 11.89
CA GLY A 488 9.69 -33.19 11.25
C GLY A 488 11.14 -32.95 10.83
N ASP A 489 11.76 -34.02 10.35
CA ASP A 489 13.12 -34.08 9.80
C ASP A 489 13.05 -35.02 8.59
N TYR A 490 13.34 -34.50 7.40
CA TYR A 490 13.13 -35.17 6.12
C TYR A 490 14.42 -35.16 5.30
N PRO A 491 14.80 -36.28 4.66
CA PRO A 491 16.06 -36.36 3.91
C PRO A 491 16.08 -35.50 2.64
N ASP A 492 14.92 -35.19 2.08
CA ASP A 492 14.78 -34.44 0.83
C ASP A 492 13.51 -33.56 0.82
N ARG A 493 13.47 -32.62 -0.12
CA ARG A 493 12.37 -31.66 -0.25
C ARG A 493 11.05 -32.31 -0.67
N ALA A 494 11.08 -33.38 -1.48
CA ALA A 494 9.87 -34.05 -1.95
C ALA A 494 9.16 -34.78 -0.80
N SER A 495 9.92 -35.43 0.07
CA SER A 495 9.43 -36.05 1.31
C SER A 495 8.77 -35.02 2.25
N ALA A 496 9.36 -33.83 2.39
CA ALA A 496 8.77 -32.74 3.17
C ALA A 496 7.48 -32.17 2.54
N LEU A 497 7.40 -32.10 1.20
CA LEU A 497 6.18 -31.68 0.49
C LEU A 497 5.06 -32.70 0.59
N ALA A 498 5.39 -34.00 0.56
CA ALA A 498 4.42 -35.07 0.76
C ALA A 498 3.80 -34.97 2.17
N ALA A 499 4.62 -34.76 3.20
CA ALA A 499 4.14 -34.62 4.57
C ALA A 499 3.18 -33.43 4.78
N ILE A 500 3.35 -32.33 4.02
CA ILE A 500 2.44 -31.18 4.06
C ILE A 500 1.01 -31.56 3.62
N GLN A 501 0.87 -32.51 2.69
CA GLN A 501 -0.44 -32.93 2.19
C GLN A 501 -1.27 -33.63 3.27
N ASP A 502 -0.59 -34.36 4.17
CA ASP A 502 -1.22 -35.12 5.26
C ASP A 502 -1.55 -34.27 6.49
N PHE A 503 -1.19 -32.98 6.51
CA PHE A 503 -1.49 -32.12 7.65
C PHE A 503 -2.98 -31.78 7.77
N PRO A 504 -3.48 -31.64 9.02
CA PRO A 504 -4.81 -31.13 9.30
C PRO A 504 -5.08 -29.79 8.61
N ALA A 505 -6.34 -29.56 8.21
CA ALA A 505 -6.74 -28.37 7.45
C ALA A 505 -6.34 -27.05 8.12
N HIS A 506 -6.40 -26.97 9.45
CA HIS A 506 -6.03 -25.76 10.19
C HIS A 506 -4.51 -25.45 10.14
N ILE A 507 -3.66 -26.47 9.97
CA ILE A 507 -2.20 -26.29 9.79
C ILE A 507 -1.88 -25.97 8.33
N ARG A 508 -2.56 -26.62 7.36
CA ARG A 508 -2.40 -26.29 5.93
C ARG A 508 -2.79 -24.84 5.61
N ASN A 509 -3.77 -24.29 6.32
CA ASN A 509 -4.18 -22.88 6.19
C ASN A 509 -3.06 -21.90 6.58
N ALA A 510 -2.09 -22.31 7.40
CA ALA A 510 -0.90 -21.52 7.73
C ALA A 510 0.16 -21.50 6.61
N ARG A 511 -0.12 -22.15 5.47
CA ARG A 511 0.77 -22.27 4.30
C ARG A 511 2.18 -22.78 4.66
N PRO A 512 2.28 -23.98 5.24
CA PRO A 512 3.56 -24.55 5.62
C PRO A 512 4.44 -24.79 4.39
N TYR A 513 5.75 -24.61 4.53
CA TYR A 513 6.71 -24.78 3.44
C TYR A 513 7.98 -25.51 3.91
N PRO A 514 8.62 -26.33 3.04
CA PRO A 514 9.88 -26.99 3.37
C PRO A 514 11.04 -25.99 3.46
N ARG A 515 11.91 -26.16 4.45
CA ARG A 515 13.10 -25.35 4.67
C ARG A 515 14.30 -26.24 5.02
N PRO A 516 15.50 -25.99 4.47
CA PRO A 516 16.68 -26.78 4.81
C PRO A 516 17.14 -26.51 6.25
N VAL A 517 17.63 -27.55 6.93
CA VAL A 517 18.13 -27.50 8.32
C VAL A 517 19.27 -26.49 8.47
N GLN A 518 20.12 -26.35 7.45
CA GLN A 518 21.23 -25.40 7.45
C GLN A 518 20.78 -23.94 7.70
N GLN A 519 19.55 -23.57 7.35
CA GLN A 519 19.03 -22.21 7.55
C GLN A 519 18.49 -21.95 8.97
N LEU A 520 18.49 -22.96 9.83
CA LEU A 520 18.07 -22.86 11.24
C LEU A 520 19.24 -22.75 12.22
N ARG A 521 20.46 -23.03 11.75
CA ARG A 521 21.72 -22.73 12.46
C ARG A 521 22.12 -21.29 12.17
#